data_AF-A0AAJ1M8C8-F1
#
_entry.id   AF-A0AAJ1M8C8-F1
#
_cell.length_a   1.000
_cell.length_b   1.000
_cell.length_c   1.000
_cell.angle_alpha   90.00
_cell.angle_beta   90.00
_cell.angle_gamma   90.00
#
_symmetry.space_group_name_H-M   'P 1'
#
loop_
_entity.id
_entity.type
_entity.pdbx_description
1 polymer ?
#
loop_
_entity_poly.entity_id
_entity_poly.type
_entity_poly.pdbx_seq_one_letter_code
_entity_poly.pdbx_strand_id
1 'polypeptide(L)'
;MEHRYHIADAIDALLDVLQTPDFLAYVNGNDDDVVFDPDDQRRYAIEIQTAAGQTRIINGSFDKQGLPVDFPKLAMIIEDFLSFYGNNELIDPALYNHQWRRPGQYIYCDVSFEEDGRTYCYRTEDERLAEGDLVRVPVGRDNHLAIGRIERIQIVDGQHVPYPLSKTKLIIGPYQADED
;
A
#
# COMPACT_ATOMS: atom_id res chain seq x y z
N MET A 1 7.39 3.87 14.87
CA MET A 1 6.21 4.76 14.77
C MET A 1 5.07 4.00 15.42
N GLU A 2 4.41 4.58 16.43
CA GLU A 2 3.35 3.92 17.19
C GLU A 2 2.00 4.47 16.72
N HIS A 3 1.07 3.59 16.35
CA HIS A 3 -0.29 3.96 15.96
C HIS A 3 -1.25 3.44 17.04
N ARG A 4 -2.13 4.31 17.57
CA ARG A 4 -3.09 3.97 18.62
C ARG A 4 -4.50 4.29 18.17
N TYR A 5 -5.36 3.27 18.17
CA TYR A 5 -6.76 3.37 17.75
C TYR A 5 -7.68 3.21 18.96
N HIS A 6 -8.76 4.00 19.02
CA HIS A 6 -9.80 3.92 20.05
C HIS A 6 -11.16 3.76 19.37
N ILE A 7 -11.72 2.56 19.42
CA ILE A 7 -12.92 2.20 18.66
C ILE A 7 -13.84 1.39 19.58
N ALA A 8 -15.02 1.93 19.87
CA ALA A 8 -16.03 1.28 20.72
C ALA A 8 -16.71 0.12 19.97
N ASP A 9 -17.10 -0.93 20.71
CA ASP A 9 -17.83 -2.13 20.28
C ASP A 9 -17.12 -3.08 19.28
N ALA A 10 -16.24 -2.57 18.41
CA ALA A 10 -15.48 -3.40 17.47
C ALA A 10 -14.27 -4.10 18.12
N ILE A 11 -13.70 -3.49 19.16
CA ILE A 11 -12.67 -4.13 19.99
C ILE A 11 -13.23 -5.37 20.68
N ASP A 12 -14.49 -5.36 21.10
CA ASP A 12 -15.08 -6.50 21.80
C ASP A 12 -15.19 -7.72 20.88
N ALA A 13 -15.59 -7.55 19.62
CA ALA A 13 -15.62 -8.63 18.63
C ALA A 13 -14.21 -9.19 18.31
N LEU A 14 -13.20 -8.32 18.25
CA LEU A 14 -11.79 -8.73 18.12
C LEU A 14 -11.34 -9.53 19.36
N LEU A 15 -11.62 -9.01 20.56
CA LEU A 15 -11.24 -9.61 21.82
C LEU A 15 -11.93 -10.94 22.07
N ASP A 16 -13.19 -11.12 21.66
CA ASP A 16 -13.93 -12.37 21.79
C ASP A 16 -13.21 -13.53 21.09
N VAL A 17 -12.61 -13.29 19.93
CA VAL A 17 -11.82 -14.32 19.25
C VAL A 17 -10.55 -14.63 20.02
N LEU A 18 -9.85 -13.60 20.54
CA LEU A 18 -8.64 -13.76 21.36
C LEU A 18 -8.90 -14.45 22.71
N GLN A 19 -10.14 -14.39 23.21
CA GLN A 19 -10.56 -15.09 24.43
C GLN A 19 -10.76 -16.60 24.24
N THR A 20 -10.69 -17.10 23.00
CA THR A 20 -10.79 -18.55 22.74
C THR A 20 -9.62 -19.27 23.43
N PRO A 21 -9.87 -20.27 24.28
CA PRO A 21 -8.81 -21.08 24.88
C PRO A 21 -7.89 -21.62 23.79
N ASP A 22 -6.58 -21.55 24.05
CA ASP A 22 -5.54 -22.04 23.15
C ASP A 22 -5.39 -21.31 21.80
N PHE A 23 -6.09 -20.19 21.57
CA PHE A 23 -5.85 -19.35 20.37
C PHE A 23 -4.39 -18.91 20.31
N LEU A 24 -3.71 -19.04 19.18
CA LEU A 24 -2.27 -18.85 18.96
C LEU A 24 -1.37 -19.78 19.77
N ALA A 25 -1.87 -20.75 20.55
CA ALA A 25 -1.03 -21.53 21.46
C ALA A 25 -0.10 -22.53 20.79
N TYR A 26 -0.41 -22.93 19.56
CA TYR A 26 0.22 -24.07 18.92
C TYR A 26 0.92 -23.69 17.62
N VAL A 27 2.20 -24.06 17.53
CA VAL A 27 3.07 -23.89 16.36
C VAL A 27 3.49 -25.29 15.91
N ASN A 28 3.37 -25.60 14.63
CA ASN A 28 3.81 -26.89 14.10
C ASN A 28 5.33 -27.05 14.24
N GLY A 29 6.07 -25.96 13.99
CA GLY A 29 7.51 -25.98 13.92
C GLY A 29 8.01 -26.41 12.54
N ASN A 30 9.28 -26.12 12.29
CA ASN A 30 9.99 -26.62 11.13
C ASN A 30 10.69 -27.93 11.51
N ASP A 31 10.68 -28.90 10.60
CA ASP A 31 11.46 -30.12 10.75
C ASP A 31 12.97 -29.83 10.66
N ASP A 32 13.79 -30.71 11.24
CA ASP A 32 15.25 -30.52 11.32
C ASP A 32 15.95 -30.55 9.94
N ASP A 33 15.31 -31.09 8.91
CA ASP A 33 15.85 -31.24 7.56
C ASP A 33 15.42 -30.13 6.58
N VAL A 34 14.70 -29.10 7.06
CA VAL A 34 14.28 -27.96 6.26
C VAL A 34 15.48 -27.15 5.76
N VAL A 35 15.55 -26.94 4.45
CA VAL A 35 16.55 -26.06 3.82
C VAL A 35 16.12 -24.61 4.01
N PHE A 36 16.75 -23.92 4.95
CA PHE A 36 16.54 -22.49 5.16
C PHE A 36 17.17 -21.68 4.03
N ASP A 37 16.42 -20.71 3.51
CA ASP A 37 17.00 -19.61 2.74
C ASP A 37 17.82 -18.74 3.73
N PRO A 38 19.15 -18.68 3.60
CA PRO A 38 19.98 -17.90 4.52
C PRO A 38 19.68 -16.39 4.46
N ASP A 39 19.08 -15.91 3.36
CA ASP A 39 18.72 -14.50 3.20
C ASP A 39 17.34 -14.16 3.82
N ASP A 40 16.52 -15.16 4.19
CA ASP A 40 15.24 -14.95 4.86
C ASP A 40 15.38 -14.87 6.39
N GLN A 41 15.54 -13.64 6.88
CA GLN A 41 15.72 -13.33 8.30
C GLN A 41 14.42 -12.91 9.01
N ARG A 42 13.25 -13.12 8.40
CA ARG A 42 11.98 -12.67 8.97
C ARG A 42 11.60 -13.51 10.20
N ARG A 43 11.46 -12.84 11.34
CA ARG A 43 11.06 -13.44 12.62
C ARG A 43 9.87 -12.67 13.20
N TYR A 44 9.13 -13.33 14.07
CA TYR A 44 8.03 -12.70 14.80
C TYR A 44 8.14 -12.94 16.30
N ALA A 45 7.49 -12.04 17.04
CA ALA A 45 7.12 -12.26 18.43
C ALA A 45 5.69 -11.73 18.63
N ILE A 46 4.84 -12.54 19.25
CA ILE A 46 3.49 -12.20 19.67
C ILE A 46 3.46 -12.31 21.19
N GLU A 47 3.18 -11.19 21.85
CA GLU A 47 2.98 -11.13 23.29
C GLU A 47 1.49 -10.91 23.59
N ILE A 48 0.92 -11.76 24.43
CA ILE A 48 -0.47 -11.70 24.84
C ILE A 48 -0.51 -11.56 26.36
N GLN A 49 -1.08 -10.45 26.82
CA GLN A 49 -1.31 -10.18 28.24
C GLN A 49 -2.82 -10.10 28.48
N THR A 50 -3.32 -10.89 29.41
CA THR A 50 -4.75 -10.90 29.77
C THR A 50 -5.00 -10.06 31.02
N ALA A 51 -6.24 -9.57 31.19
CA ALA A 51 -6.65 -8.84 32.39
C ALA A 51 -6.53 -9.68 33.68
N ALA A 52 -6.52 -11.02 33.56
CA ALA A 52 -6.24 -11.94 34.67
C ALA A 52 -4.75 -12.00 35.08
N GLY A 53 -3.88 -11.24 34.41
CA GLY A 53 -2.44 -11.18 34.68
C GLY A 53 -1.63 -12.31 34.03
N GLN A 54 -2.23 -13.11 33.16
CA GLN A 54 -1.50 -14.14 32.42
C GLN A 54 -0.78 -13.51 31.22
N THR A 55 0.51 -13.83 31.07
CA THR A 55 1.33 -13.39 29.94
C THR A 55 1.82 -14.61 29.18
N ARG A 56 1.69 -14.58 27.86
CA ARG A 56 2.23 -15.60 26.96
C ARG A 56 2.98 -14.93 25.83
N ILE A 57 4.18 -15.42 25.55
CA ILE A 57 5.03 -14.95 24.46
C ILE A 57 5.27 -16.11 23.50
N ILE A 58 5.06 -15.86 22.22
CA ILE A 58 5.23 -16.84 21.15
C ILE A 58 6.10 -16.20 20.09
N ASN A 59 7.13 -16.91 19.65
CA ASN A 59 8.10 -16.39 18.70
C ASN A 59 8.60 -17.52 17.82
N GLY A 60 9.04 -17.16 16.62
CA GLY A 60 9.48 -18.12 15.62
C GLY A 60 9.90 -17.44 14.33
N SER A 61 10.12 -18.26 13.30
CA SER A 61 10.30 -17.81 11.93
C SER A 61 8.96 -17.39 11.32
N PHE A 62 8.99 -16.37 10.47
CA PHE A 62 7.77 -15.86 9.81
C PHE A 62 7.48 -16.65 8.52
N ASP A 63 7.21 -17.93 8.70
CA ASP A 63 6.83 -18.86 7.64
C ASP A 63 5.62 -19.69 8.09
N LYS A 64 5.04 -20.45 7.16
CA LYS A 64 3.80 -21.22 7.38
C LYS A 64 3.90 -22.21 8.56
N GLN A 65 5.09 -22.72 8.85
CA GLN A 65 5.37 -23.76 9.82
C GLN A 65 5.84 -23.16 11.15
N GLY A 66 6.55 -22.03 11.09
CA GLY A 66 6.97 -21.23 12.24
C GLY A 66 5.86 -20.41 12.89
N LEU A 67 4.80 -20.05 12.16
CA LEU A 67 3.64 -19.31 12.69
C LEU A 67 2.66 -20.21 13.45
N PRO A 68 1.88 -19.65 14.40
CA PRO A 68 0.78 -20.37 15.01
C PRO A 68 -0.23 -20.84 13.97
N VAL A 69 -0.82 -22.03 14.17
CA VAL A 69 -1.72 -22.66 13.18
C VAL A 69 -2.95 -21.82 12.84
N ASP A 70 -3.39 -20.99 13.77
CA ASP A 70 -4.52 -20.09 13.70
C ASP A 70 -4.13 -18.62 13.49
N PHE A 71 -2.85 -18.33 13.27
CA PHE A 71 -2.38 -17.02 12.83
C PHE A 71 -3.13 -16.48 11.61
N PRO A 72 -3.49 -17.28 10.58
CA PRO A 72 -4.30 -16.77 9.47
C PRO A 72 -5.65 -16.21 9.90
N LYS A 73 -6.27 -16.78 10.95
CA LYS A 73 -7.53 -16.28 11.50
C LYS A 73 -7.33 -14.93 12.18
N LEU A 74 -6.23 -14.76 12.93
CA LEU A 74 -5.84 -13.47 13.50
C LEU A 74 -5.64 -12.42 12.40
N ALA A 75 -4.88 -12.77 11.36
CA ALA A 75 -4.57 -11.86 10.26
C ALA A 75 -5.85 -11.38 9.55
N MET A 76 -6.77 -12.30 9.25
CA MET A 76 -8.06 -11.98 8.64
C MET A 76 -8.91 -11.05 9.52
N ILE A 77 -8.97 -11.29 10.83
CA ILE A 77 -9.75 -10.42 11.74
C ILE A 77 -9.13 -9.03 11.85
N ILE A 78 -7.80 -8.94 11.90
CA ILE A 78 -7.09 -7.66 11.92
C ILE A 78 -7.32 -6.91 10.59
N GLU A 79 -7.26 -7.62 9.46
CA GLU A 79 -7.52 -7.07 8.13
C GLU A 79 -8.96 -6.56 8.02
N ASP A 80 -9.96 -7.39 8.36
CA ASP A 80 -11.37 -7.02 8.40
C ASP A 80 -11.57 -5.81 9.32
N PHE A 81 -11.03 -5.85 10.54
CA PHE A 81 -11.14 -4.76 11.51
C PHE A 81 -10.55 -3.46 10.96
N LEU A 82 -9.35 -3.48 10.38
CA LEU A 82 -8.67 -2.28 9.87
C LEU A 82 -9.30 -1.78 8.56
N SER A 83 -9.95 -2.64 7.78
CA SER A 83 -10.62 -2.28 6.52
C SER A 83 -11.77 -1.29 6.71
N PHE A 84 -12.44 -1.30 7.88
CA PHE A 84 -13.57 -0.40 8.18
C PHE A 84 -13.16 1.01 8.61
N TYR A 85 -11.91 1.23 9.06
CA TYR A 85 -11.49 2.49 9.71
C TYR A 85 -10.48 3.33 8.91
N GLY A 86 -10.02 2.87 7.74
CA GLY A 86 -9.42 3.68 6.68
C GLY A 86 -8.24 4.61 7.03
N ASN A 87 -7.02 4.10 6.80
CA ASN A 87 -5.76 4.75 6.38
C ASN A 87 -4.57 4.05 7.05
N ASN A 88 -4.35 2.79 6.69
CA ASN A 88 -3.04 2.17 6.89
C ASN A 88 -2.38 2.07 5.51
N GLU A 89 -1.31 2.84 5.30
CA GLU A 89 -0.48 2.74 4.08
C GLU A 89 -0.01 1.29 3.81
N LEU A 90 0.05 0.45 4.85
CA LEU A 90 0.47 -0.94 4.77
C LEU A 90 -0.56 -1.87 4.10
N ILE A 91 -1.84 -1.48 4.03
CA ILE A 91 -2.95 -2.32 3.54
C ILE A 91 -3.90 -1.53 2.63
N ASP A 92 -3.44 -0.40 2.08
CA ASP A 92 -4.17 0.29 1.02
C ASP A 92 -4.02 -0.53 -0.28
N PRO A 93 -5.12 -1.00 -0.90
CA PRO A 93 -5.05 -1.70 -2.18
C PRO A 93 -4.31 -0.91 -3.25
N ALA A 94 -4.33 0.44 -3.20
CA ALA A 94 -3.55 1.28 -4.10
C ALA A 94 -2.04 1.19 -3.85
N LEU A 95 -1.59 0.78 -2.65
CA LEU A 95 -0.18 0.64 -2.25
C LEU A 95 0.34 -0.81 -2.27
N TYR A 96 -0.46 -1.83 -1.93
CA TYR A 96 0.01 -3.24 -1.97
C TYR A 96 -0.38 -4.00 -3.25
N ASN A 97 -1.45 -3.60 -3.97
CA ASN A 97 -1.62 -3.97 -5.38
C ASN A 97 -0.82 -3.05 -6.30
N HIS A 98 -0.06 -2.11 -5.73
CA HIS A 98 0.88 -1.30 -6.46
C HIS A 98 1.91 -2.21 -7.12
N GLN A 99 1.73 -2.45 -8.41
CA GLN A 99 2.73 -3.15 -9.19
C GLN A 99 3.88 -2.18 -9.41
N TRP A 100 4.95 -2.34 -8.62
CA TRP A 100 6.21 -1.64 -8.85
C TRP A 100 6.53 -1.71 -10.33
N ARG A 101 6.67 -0.55 -10.98
CA ARG A 101 7.06 -0.52 -12.39
C ARG A 101 8.31 -1.34 -12.59
N ARG A 102 8.30 -2.18 -13.61
CA ARG A 102 9.54 -2.85 -14.04
C ARG A 102 10.50 -1.81 -14.62
N PRO A 103 11.82 -2.01 -14.48
CA PRO A 103 12.80 -1.18 -15.17
C PRO A 103 12.46 -1.06 -16.66
N GLY A 104 12.38 0.17 -17.17
CA GLY A 104 12.03 0.44 -18.57
C GLY A 104 10.54 0.66 -18.85
N GLN A 105 9.67 0.62 -17.84
CA GLN A 105 8.29 1.11 -17.95
C GLN A 105 8.20 2.60 -17.66
N TYR A 106 7.17 3.28 -18.14
CA TYR A 106 6.96 4.74 -17.99
C TYR A 106 5.50 5.05 -17.72
N ILE A 107 5.24 6.02 -16.85
CA ILE A 107 3.90 6.52 -16.54
C ILE A 107 3.58 7.67 -17.48
N TYR A 108 2.53 7.50 -18.28
CA TYR A 108 1.99 8.54 -19.14
C TYR A 108 0.63 8.99 -18.61
N CYS A 109 0.43 10.31 -18.60
CA CYS A 109 -0.77 10.96 -18.12
C CYS A 109 -1.36 11.81 -19.24
N ASP A 110 -2.63 11.60 -19.56
CA ASP A 110 -3.37 12.50 -20.44
C ASP A 110 -3.99 13.60 -19.57
N VAL A 111 -3.56 14.85 -19.79
CA VAL A 111 -3.94 15.99 -18.95
C VAL A 111 -4.79 16.97 -19.76
N SER A 112 -5.94 17.37 -19.22
CA SER A 112 -6.81 18.40 -19.79
C SER A 112 -6.70 19.71 -18.99
N PHE A 113 -7.10 20.82 -19.61
CA PHE A 113 -7.05 22.18 -19.01
C PHE A 113 -8.44 22.85 -18.93
N GLU A 114 -9.51 22.07 -19.03
CA GLU A 114 -10.92 22.49 -19.04
C GLU A 114 -11.38 23.44 -20.17
N GLU A 115 -10.48 24.08 -20.94
CA GLU A 115 -10.87 25.05 -21.97
C GLU A 115 -11.42 24.45 -23.28
N ASP A 116 -11.09 23.19 -23.63
CA ASP A 116 -11.52 22.60 -24.92
C ASP A 116 -11.71 21.07 -24.91
N GLY A 117 -11.59 20.43 -23.74
CA GLY A 117 -11.65 18.97 -23.58
C GLY A 117 -10.51 18.20 -24.27
N ARG A 118 -9.51 18.89 -24.84
CA ARG A 118 -8.33 18.23 -25.40
C ARG A 118 -7.40 17.81 -24.27
N THR A 119 -6.85 16.63 -24.44
CA THR A 119 -5.81 16.12 -23.55
C THR A 119 -4.45 16.23 -24.21
N TYR A 120 -3.45 16.47 -23.37
CA TYR A 120 -2.05 16.52 -23.75
C TYR A 120 -1.28 15.50 -22.95
N CYS A 121 -0.38 14.81 -23.61
CA CYS A 121 0.35 13.70 -23.02
C CYS A 121 1.55 14.21 -22.22
N TYR A 122 1.60 13.88 -20.94
CA TYR A 122 2.70 14.14 -20.02
C TYR A 122 3.24 12.83 -19.46
N ARG A 123 4.36 12.93 -18.77
CA ARG A 123 4.93 11.85 -17.97
C ARG A 123 5.06 12.23 -16.52
N THR A 124 5.12 11.24 -15.66
CA THR A 124 5.49 11.42 -14.26
C THR A 124 6.34 10.24 -13.79
N GLU A 125 7.10 10.45 -12.71
CA GLU A 125 7.69 9.37 -11.91
C GLU A 125 6.99 9.27 -10.53
N ASP A 126 6.02 10.15 -10.27
CA ASP A 126 5.18 10.10 -9.08
C ASP A 126 4.06 9.09 -9.29
N GLU A 127 4.24 7.93 -8.68
CA GLU A 127 3.32 6.79 -8.71
C GLU A 127 2.06 7.00 -7.84
N ARG A 128 2.00 8.10 -7.08
CA ARG A 128 0.86 8.42 -6.21
C ARG A 128 -0.24 9.21 -6.91
N LEU A 129 0.05 9.78 -8.08
CA LEU A 129 -0.93 10.54 -8.85
C LEU A 129 -1.99 9.61 -9.42
N ALA A 130 -3.25 10.05 -9.37
CA ALA A 130 -4.42 9.32 -9.84
C ALA A 130 -5.20 10.10 -10.91
N GLU A 131 -6.07 9.40 -11.64
CA GLU A 131 -7.06 10.04 -12.51
C GLU A 131 -7.98 10.94 -11.67
N GLY A 132 -8.19 12.17 -12.15
CA GLY A 132 -8.92 13.21 -11.43
C GLY A 132 -8.05 14.21 -10.68
N ASP A 133 -6.78 13.89 -10.40
CA ASP A 133 -5.88 14.82 -9.68
C ASP A 133 -5.60 16.08 -10.50
N LEU A 134 -5.51 17.20 -9.78
CA LEU A 134 -5.00 18.46 -10.33
C LEU A 134 -3.48 18.49 -10.22
N VAL A 135 -2.83 18.91 -11.29
CA VAL A 135 -1.36 18.89 -11.40
C VAL A 135 -0.81 20.15 -12.03
N ARG A 136 0.40 20.53 -11.60
CA ARG A 136 1.21 21.57 -12.23
C ARG A 136 2.00 20.99 -13.39
N VAL A 137 1.81 21.55 -14.59
CA VAL A 137 2.49 21.08 -15.81
C VAL A 137 3.04 22.25 -16.64
N PRO A 138 4.16 22.06 -17.35
CA PRO A 138 4.72 23.07 -18.23
C PRO A 138 4.04 23.05 -19.62
N VAL A 139 3.43 24.16 -20.03
CA VAL A 139 2.73 24.32 -21.32
C VAL A 139 3.52 25.24 -22.25
N GLY A 140 3.28 25.15 -23.57
CA GLY A 140 3.91 26.03 -24.56
C GLY A 140 5.41 25.78 -24.78
N ARG A 141 6.07 26.62 -25.58
CA ARG A 141 7.53 26.54 -25.81
C ARG A 141 8.35 27.17 -24.70
N ASP A 142 7.74 28.10 -23.98
CA ASP A 142 8.30 28.85 -22.85
C ASP A 142 8.18 28.11 -21.52
N ASN A 143 7.48 26.97 -21.48
CA ASN A 143 7.27 26.15 -20.28
C ASN A 143 6.60 26.93 -19.13
N HIS A 144 5.68 27.83 -19.45
CA HIS A 144 4.86 28.45 -18.40
C HIS A 144 4.04 27.37 -17.69
N LEU A 145 3.89 27.52 -16.37
CA LEU A 145 3.16 26.55 -15.56
C LEU A 145 1.65 26.78 -15.70
N ALA A 146 0.93 25.70 -15.92
CA ALA A 146 -0.53 25.67 -15.91
C ALA A 146 -1.00 24.56 -14.95
N ILE A 147 -2.24 24.69 -14.50
CA ILE A 147 -2.93 23.64 -13.75
C ILE A 147 -3.77 22.84 -14.74
N GLY A 148 -3.61 21.53 -14.74
CA GLY A 148 -4.44 20.63 -15.53
C GLY A 148 -4.96 19.48 -14.68
N ARG A 149 -6.00 18.80 -15.17
CA ARG A 149 -6.58 17.61 -14.54
C ARG A 149 -6.12 16.35 -15.27
N ILE A 150 -5.70 15.34 -14.53
CA ILE A 150 -5.38 14.03 -15.10
C ILE A 150 -6.69 13.36 -15.52
N GLU A 151 -6.85 13.08 -16.82
CA GLU A 151 -8.00 12.34 -17.35
C GLU A 151 -7.73 10.85 -17.43
N ARG A 152 -6.47 10.46 -17.65
CA ARG A 152 -6.09 9.06 -17.80
C ARG A 152 -4.65 8.81 -17.39
N ILE A 153 -4.39 7.68 -16.75
CA ILE A 153 -3.04 7.18 -16.48
C ILE A 153 -2.81 5.85 -17.21
N GLN A 154 -1.62 5.70 -17.78
CA GLN A 154 -1.19 4.44 -18.39
C GLN A 154 0.29 4.14 -18.09
N ILE A 155 0.57 2.90 -17.71
CA ILE A 155 1.93 2.37 -17.59
C ILE A 155 2.27 1.64 -18.87
N VAL A 156 3.35 2.05 -19.54
CA VAL A 156 3.77 1.53 -20.84
C VAL A 156 5.25 1.16 -20.84
N ASP A 157 5.61 0.05 -21.50
CA ASP A 157 7.01 -0.28 -21.74
C ASP A 157 7.66 0.75 -22.67
N GLY A 158 8.96 1.00 -22.48
CA GLY A 158 9.75 1.97 -23.27
C GLY A 158 9.68 1.80 -24.78
N GLN A 159 9.42 0.57 -25.24
CA GLN A 159 9.27 0.24 -26.67
C GLN A 159 7.88 0.58 -27.22
N HIS A 160 6.88 0.75 -26.35
CA HIS A 160 5.47 0.96 -26.69
C HIS A 160 4.93 2.31 -26.23
N VAL A 161 5.82 3.27 -25.93
CA VAL A 161 5.40 4.59 -25.46
C VAL A 161 4.62 5.36 -26.53
N PRO A 162 3.55 6.07 -26.14
CA PRO A 162 2.70 6.80 -27.09
C PRO A 162 3.45 7.95 -27.79
N TYR A 163 4.43 8.52 -27.08
CA TYR A 163 5.29 9.60 -27.57
C TYR A 163 6.74 9.35 -27.17
N PRO A 164 7.74 9.87 -27.91
CA PRO A 164 9.15 9.72 -27.54
C PRO A 164 9.46 10.37 -26.19
N LEU A 165 10.19 9.66 -25.33
CA LEU A 165 10.54 10.12 -23.97
C LEU A 165 11.17 11.51 -23.93
N SER A 166 12.01 11.83 -24.93
CA SER A 166 12.72 13.12 -25.03
C SER A 166 11.82 14.28 -25.47
N LYS A 167 10.61 14.00 -25.96
CA LYS A 167 9.66 15.00 -26.44
C LYS A 167 8.47 15.18 -25.50
N THR A 168 8.23 14.21 -24.62
CA THR A 168 7.15 14.28 -23.63
C THR A 168 7.63 15.07 -22.41
N LYS A 169 6.85 16.07 -22.00
CA LYS A 169 7.14 16.86 -20.81
C LYS A 169 6.75 16.13 -19.52
N LEU A 170 7.36 16.54 -18.41
CA LEU A 170 7.08 15.97 -17.09
C LEU A 170 6.07 16.81 -16.33
N ILE A 171 5.21 16.13 -15.56
CA ILE A 171 4.43 16.72 -14.49
C ILE A 171 5.40 17.23 -13.41
N ILE A 172 5.18 18.45 -12.93
CA ILE A 172 6.04 19.06 -11.90
C ILE A 172 5.64 18.59 -10.50
N GLY A 173 4.34 18.38 -10.29
CA GLY A 173 3.80 17.84 -9.04
C GLY A 173 2.29 18.07 -8.91
N PRO A 174 1.67 17.55 -7.83
CA PRO A 174 0.27 17.77 -7.54
C PRO A 174 -0.02 19.25 -7.25
N TYR A 175 -1.27 19.63 -7.47
CA TYR A 175 -1.84 20.92 -7.10
C TYR A 175 -3.03 20.69 -6.18
N GLN A 176 -3.00 21.32 -5.01
CA GLN A 176 -4.16 21.45 -4.13
C GLN A 176 -4.53 22.93 -4.14
N ALA A 177 -5.81 23.23 -4.41
CA ALA A 177 -6.32 24.56 -4.16
C ALA A 177 -6.35 24.76 -2.64
N ASP A 178 -5.80 25.87 -2.16
CA ASP A 178 -5.98 26.23 -0.76
C ASP A 178 -7.49 26.40 -0.52
N GLU A 179 -8.03 25.67 0.46
CA GLU A 179 -9.39 25.91 0.95
C GLU A 179 -9.40 27.25 1.70
N ASP A 180 -9.89 28.30 1.05
CA ASP A 180 -10.22 29.59 1.68
C ASP A 180 -11.51 29.51 2.52
#